data_AF-A0A7Z0CJX9-F1
#
_entry.id   AF-A0A7Z0CJX9-F1
#
_cell.length_a   1.000
_cell.length_b   1.000
_cell.length_c   1.000
_cell.angle_alpha   90.00
_cell.angle_beta   90.00
_cell.angle_gamma   90.00
#
_symmetry.space_group_name_H-M   'P 1'
#
loop_
_entity.id
_entity.type
_entity.pdbx_description
1 polymer ?
#
loop_
_entity_poly.entity_id
_entity_poly.type
_entity_poly.pdbx_seq_one_letter_code
_entity_poly.pdbx_strand_id
1 'polypeptide(L)'
;MTPAKPRPMPRPQAPSPAILAAHSTHPVRIPLADDISAEAIASASAFGAVDGDQVVVIEGETRTPVGPAEGEKPIAAYAKAFIEFAASVERFHARLVGAELSPKDIDDALAGLRSSLETPVIVGNLAALRARFGIVEAEAKEVADKVRAERAAARAVAAEAREVLVAEAEKLAAKPLAQVHWKNDTARMRELLDEWKEAQRSGARMAKEAEREMWARFTKARSSFEKARKVHFAQLDKENASVAGTKEDLANRAEALATSTDWDGTARQFKQLMDQWRLAGRGRKSTDDALWARFQGAQEAFFSTKRAASEAEEEVLNANVPAKEAAVKAAEALLPISDVRAAKKEIRAIQDRFESAGEVPRGAAASLSRRIAAVEKAIRDADQAHWTSKNPEIEARATGAAAQLHSAIADLEAKLEKAKAAKDARKVKEFTESLAARKAWLKQIEAVAK
;
A
#
# COMPACT_ATOMS: atom_id res chain seq x y z
N MET A 1 -40.17 17.81 -45.54
CA MET A 1 -40.87 18.29 -44.31
C MET A 1 -40.37 19.71 -44.04
N THR A 2 -41.29 20.65 -44.01
CA THR A 2 -41.09 22.09 -43.79
C THR A 2 -40.47 22.37 -42.40
N PRO A 3 -39.57 23.35 -42.25
CA PRO A 3 -39.07 23.72 -40.92
C PRO A 3 -40.17 24.45 -40.14
N ALA A 4 -40.42 23.97 -38.92
CA ALA A 4 -41.42 24.48 -38.00
C ALA A 4 -41.08 25.89 -37.50
N LYS A 5 -42.11 26.74 -37.43
CA LYS A 5 -42.07 28.13 -36.95
C LYS A 5 -41.72 28.17 -35.45
N PRO A 6 -40.83 29.08 -34.97
CA PRO A 6 -40.52 29.17 -33.55
C PRO A 6 -41.69 29.74 -32.75
N ARG A 7 -41.95 29.18 -31.56
CA ARG A 7 -42.95 29.67 -30.60
C ARG A 7 -42.45 30.95 -29.90
N PRO A 8 -43.32 31.93 -29.63
CA PRO A 8 -42.92 33.15 -28.92
C PRO A 8 -42.64 32.86 -27.44
N MET A 9 -41.55 33.45 -26.91
CA MET A 9 -41.23 33.42 -25.48
C MET A 9 -42.20 34.30 -24.68
N PRO A 10 -42.52 33.97 -23.41
CA PRO A 10 -43.33 34.83 -22.55
C PRO A 10 -42.54 36.10 -22.22
N ARG A 11 -43.17 37.27 -22.37
CA ARG A 11 -42.62 38.54 -21.87
C ARG A 11 -42.62 38.53 -20.33
N PRO A 12 -41.61 39.12 -19.67
CA PRO A 12 -41.67 39.34 -18.23
C PRO A 12 -42.86 40.24 -17.92
N GLN A 13 -43.77 39.76 -17.06
CA GLN A 13 -44.85 40.58 -16.51
C GLN A 13 -44.25 41.61 -15.55
N ALA A 14 -44.64 42.88 -15.71
CA ALA A 14 -44.38 43.90 -14.72
C ALA A 14 -45.06 43.49 -13.39
N PRO A 15 -44.40 43.67 -12.23
CA PRO A 15 -44.98 43.32 -10.95
C PRO A 15 -46.26 44.13 -10.71
N SER A 16 -47.29 43.47 -10.16
CA SER A 16 -48.57 44.11 -9.87
C SER A 16 -48.43 45.13 -8.74
N PRO A 17 -49.27 46.19 -8.72
CA PRO A 17 -49.22 47.25 -7.71
C PRO A 17 -49.31 46.75 -6.26
N ALA A 18 -49.87 45.56 -6.05
CA ALA A 18 -49.97 44.92 -4.74
C ALA A 18 -48.62 44.40 -4.19
N ILE A 19 -47.66 44.06 -5.05
CA ILE A 19 -46.32 43.58 -4.65
C ILE A 19 -45.42 44.76 -4.24
N LEU A 20 -45.60 45.93 -4.88
CA LEU A 20 -44.92 47.17 -4.49
C LEU A 20 -45.40 47.71 -3.13
N ALA A 21 -46.62 47.37 -2.71
CA ALA A 21 -47.19 47.78 -1.42
C ALA A 21 -46.72 46.94 -0.23
N ALA A 22 -46.04 45.80 -0.45
CA ALA A 22 -45.59 44.92 0.64
C ALA A 22 -44.23 45.29 1.26
N HIS A 23 -43.51 46.26 0.68
CA HIS A 23 -42.34 46.87 1.30
C HIS A 23 -42.76 48.04 2.18
N SER A 24 -43.36 47.72 3.32
CA SER A 24 -43.49 48.63 4.45
C SER A 24 -42.09 49.00 4.94
N THR A 25 -41.51 50.07 4.40
CA THR A 25 -40.49 50.82 5.12
C THR A 25 -41.13 51.23 6.43
N HIS A 26 -40.64 50.71 7.57
CA HIS A 26 -41.02 51.22 8.87
C HIS A 26 -40.93 52.75 8.80
N PRO A 27 -42.04 53.48 8.99
CA PRO A 27 -41.96 54.90 9.07
C PRO A 27 -41.22 55.17 10.37
N VAL A 28 -39.94 55.53 10.27
CA VAL A 28 -39.36 56.44 11.24
C VAL A 28 -40.41 57.53 11.39
N ARG A 29 -40.90 57.75 12.63
CA ARG A 29 -41.76 58.89 12.92
C ARG A 29 -40.93 60.13 12.59
N ILE A 30 -41.08 60.59 11.35
CA ILE A 30 -40.70 61.94 10.94
C ILE A 30 -41.60 62.83 11.80
N PRO A 31 -41.07 63.78 12.58
CA PRO A 31 -41.90 64.83 13.15
C PRO A 31 -42.68 65.44 11.97
N LEU A 32 -44.02 65.46 12.10
CA LEU A 32 -44.86 66.29 11.25
C LEU A 32 -44.21 67.67 11.17
N ALA A 33 -44.16 68.22 9.95
CA ALA A 33 -43.67 69.54 9.60
C ALA A 33 -43.58 70.49 10.81
N ASP A 34 -42.38 70.98 11.10
CA ASP A 34 -42.28 72.25 11.81
C ASP A 34 -43.16 73.23 11.03
N ASP A 35 -44.19 73.77 11.68
CA ASP A 35 -44.97 74.87 11.14
C ASP A 35 -43.96 75.96 10.78
N ILE A 36 -43.71 76.15 9.48
CA ILE A 36 -42.78 77.16 8.98
C ILE A 36 -43.28 78.49 9.55
N SER A 37 -42.55 79.02 10.54
CA SER A 37 -43.06 80.14 11.33
C SER A 37 -43.21 81.38 10.46
N ALA A 38 -44.21 82.21 10.78
CA ALA A 38 -44.41 83.48 10.09
C ALA A 38 -43.15 84.37 10.19
N GLU A 39 -42.40 84.25 11.28
CA GLU A 39 -41.11 84.93 11.50
C GLU A 39 -40.03 84.43 10.54
N ALA A 40 -39.93 83.12 10.30
CA ALA A 40 -38.97 82.54 9.36
C ALA A 40 -39.27 82.97 7.92
N ILE A 41 -40.55 83.00 7.53
CA ILE A 41 -40.98 83.50 6.22
C ILE A 41 -40.67 84.99 6.08
N ALA A 42 -40.91 85.80 7.11
CA ALA A 42 -40.60 87.22 7.11
C ALA A 42 -39.09 87.48 6.97
N SER A 43 -38.26 86.71 7.70
CA SER A 43 -36.80 86.78 7.62
C SER A 43 -36.28 86.41 6.23
N ALA A 44 -36.79 85.34 5.61
CA ALA A 44 -36.43 84.96 4.25
C ALA A 44 -36.95 85.96 3.20
N SER A 45 -38.16 86.49 3.38
CA SER A 45 -38.76 87.47 2.47
C SER A 45 -38.01 88.81 2.45
N ALA A 46 -37.25 89.14 3.50
CA ALA A 46 -36.41 90.35 3.55
C ALA A 46 -35.32 90.37 2.46
N PHE A 47 -35.00 89.21 1.87
CA PHE A 47 -34.05 89.06 0.77
C PHE A 47 -34.71 89.12 -0.61
N GLY A 48 -36.01 89.42 -0.71
CA GLY A 48 -36.74 89.53 -1.96
C GLY A 48 -37.35 90.91 -2.19
N ALA A 49 -37.49 91.27 -3.46
CA ALA A 49 -38.29 92.41 -3.89
C ALA A 49 -39.18 92.02 -5.07
N VAL A 50 -40.22 92.81 -5.32
CA VAL A 50 -41.03 92.70 -6.53
C VAL A 50 -40.57 93.76 -7.50
N ASP A 51 -40.25 93.36 -8.73
CA ASP A 51 -39.87 94.25 -9.83
C ASP A 51 -40.84 94.02 -11.00
N GLY A 52 -41.84 94.91 -11.12
CA GLY A 52 -42.96 94.73 -12.05
C GLY A 52 -43.75 93.46 -11.78
N ASP A 53 -43.84 92.59 -12.79
CA ASP A 53 -44.56 91.31 -12.74
C ASP A 53 -43.68 90.13 -12.25
N GLN A 54 -42.45 90.39 -11.78
CA GLN A 54 -41.52 89.35 -11.35
C GLN A 54 -41.05 89.55 -9.91
N VAL A 55 -40.84 88.44 -9.20
CA VAL A 55 -40.13 88.39 -7.93
C VAL A 55 -38.63 88.28 -8.22
N VAL A 56 -37.85 89.13 -7.58
CA VAL A 56 -36.37 89.13 -7.65
C VAL A 56 -35.79 88.82 -6.28
N VAL A 57 -34.71 88.02 -6.25
CA VAL A 57 -33.90 87.80 -5.04
C VAL A 57 -32.72 88.78 -5.03
N ILE A 58 -32.39 89.31 -3.85
CA ILE A 58 -31.34 90.30 -3.64
C ILE A 58 -30.15 89.61 -2.97
N GLU A 59 -29.03 89.50 -3.70
CA GLU A 59 -27.73 89.07 -3.18
C GLU A 59 -26.75 90.25 -3.25
N GLY A 60 -26.56 90.97 -2.14
CA GLY A 60 -25.74 92.19 -2.12
C GLY A 60 -26.34 93.28 -3.02
N GLU A 61 -25.62 93.64 -4.10
CA GLU A 61 -26.09 94.60 -5.11
C GLU A 61 -26.78 93.93 -6.30
N THR A 62 -26.76 92.60 -6.39
CA THR A 62 -27.28 91.85 -7.54
C THR A 62 -28.76 91.51 -7.33
N ARG A 63 -29.57 91.76 -8.36
CA ARG A 63 -30.99 91.39 -8.42
C ARG A 63 -31.19 90.32 -9.47
N THR A 64 -31.63 89.13 -9.06
CA THR A 64 -31.84 88.00 -9.98
C THR A 64 -33.32 87.64 -10.03
N PRO A 65 -33.95 87.59 -11.22
CA PRO A 65 -35.35 87.19 -11.35
C PRO A 65 -35.51 85.70 -11.02
N VAL A 66 -36.45 85.38 -10.13
CA VAL A 66 -36.71 84.01 -9.66
C VAL A 66 -38.05 83.47 -10.16
N GLY A 67 -39.03 84.32 -10.49
CA GLY A 67 -40.31 83.88 -11.06
C GLY A 67 -41.38 84.97 -11.09
N PRO A 68 -42.61 84.67 -11.54
CA PRO A 68 -43.70 85.65 -11.59
C PRO A 68 -44.20 86.05 -10.20
N ALA A 69 -44.68 87.29 -10.07
CA ALA A 69 -45.28 87.86 -8.86
C ALA A 69 -46.81 87.68 -8.87
N GLU A 70 -47.29 86.57 -8.31
CA GLU A 70 -48.73 86.24 -8.26
C GLU A 70 -49.29 86.31 -6.82
N GLY A 71 -50.47 86.90 -6.66
CA GLY A 71 -51.22 86.95 -5.40
C GLY A 71 -50.90 88.14 -4.48
N GLU A 72 -51.49 88.14 -3.27
CA GLU A 72 -51.43 89.25 -2.30
C GLU A 72 -50.08 89.34 -1.56
N LYS A 73 -49.34 88.22 -1.49
CA LYS A 73 -47.98 88.12 -0.89
C LYS A 73 -47.04 87.29 -1.79
N PRO A 74 -46.66 87.81 -2.98
CA PRO A 74 -45.98 87.04 -4.03
C PRO A 74 -44.61 86.47 -3.59
N ILE A 75 -43.92 87.11 -2.65
CA ILE A 75 -42.60 86.67 -2.14
C ILE A 75 -42.71 85.45 -1.20
N ALA A 76 -43.83 85.30 -0.48
CA ALA A 76 -43.95 84.33 0.61
C ALA A 76 -43.83 82.87 0.14
N ALA A 77 -44.29 82.56 -1.07
CA ALA A 77 -44.17 81.22 -1.66
C ALA A 77 -42.70 80.85 -1.94
N TYR A 78 -41.93 81.77 -2.51
CA TYR A 78 -40.50 81.57 -2.77
C TYR A 78 -39.66 81.57 -1.48
N ALA A 79 -40.08 82.32 -0.46
CA ALA A 79 -39.48 82.29 0.87
C ALA A 79 -39.73 80.95 1.60
N LYS A 80 -40.93 80.39 1.46
CA LYS A 80 -41.24 79.05 1.97
C LYS A 80 -40.38 77.98 1.27
N ALA A 81 -40.24 78.06 -0.06
CA ALA A 81 -39.39 77.16 -0.83
C ALA A 81 -37.91 77.24 -0.43
N PHE A 82 -37.40 78.43 -0.07
CA PHE A 82 -36.05 78.58 0.51
C PHE A 82 -35.89 77.80 1.82
N ILE A 83 -36.85 77.92 2.74
CA ILE A 83 -36.81 77.25 4.05
C ILE A 83 -36.89 75.72 3.86
N GLU A 84 -37.76 75.25 2.97
CA GLU A 84 -37.86 73.82 2.64
C GLU A 84 -36.58 73.27 2.01
N PHE A 85 -35.91 74.06 1.16
CA PHE A 85 -34.63 73.70 0.57
C PHE A 85 -33.51 73.65 1.61
N ALA A 86 -33.42 74.65 2.49
CA ALA A 86 -32.47 74.65 3.61
C ALA A 86 -32.69 73.43 4.52
N ALA A 87 -33.95 73.11 4.84
CA ALA A 87 -34.30 71.90 5.58
C ALA A 87 -33.96 70.61 4.81
N SER A 88 -33.94 70.63 3.47
CA SER A 88 -33.46 69.50 2.67
C SER A 88 -31.96 69.28 2.80
N VAL A 89 -31.16 70.36 2.84
CA VAL A 89 -29.71 70.28 3.08
C VAL A 89 -29.43 69.70 4.47
N GLU A 90 -30.15 70.16 5.49
CA GLU A 90 -29.99 69.63 6.86
C GLU A 90 -30.47 68.18 7.00
N ARG A 91 -31.56 67.79 6.32
CA ARG A 91 -31.99 66.38 6.29
C ARG A 91 -30.96 65.49 5.61
N PHE A 92 -30.33 65.96 4.54
CA PHE A 92 -29.24 65.23 3.90
C PHE A 92 -28.04 65.09 4.84
N HIS A 93 -27.64 66.18 5.51
CA HIS A 93 -26.57 66.16 6.51
C HIS A 93 -26.87 65.22 7.68
N ALA A 94 -28.09 65.23 8.21
CA ALA A 94 -28.50 64.33 9.29
C ALA A 94 -28.40 62.84 8.87
N ARG A 95 -28.81 62.51 7.64
CA ARG A 95 -28.68 61.14 7.10
C ARG A 95 -27.22 60.75 6.84
N LEU A 96 -26.38 61.72 6.46
CA LEU A 96 -24.94 61.54 6.29
C LEU A 96 -24.27 61.19 7.63
N VAL A 97 -24.56 61.95 8.69
CA VAL A 97 -24.05 61.70 10.05
C VAL A 97 -24.58 60.37 10.61
N GLY A 98 -25.82 60.01 10.28
CA GLY A 98 -26.42 58.72 10.62
C GLY A 98 -25.85 57.51 9.86
N ALA A 99 -24.91 57.72 8.92
CA ALA A 99 -24.31 56.68 8.06
C ALA A 99 -25.34 55.86 7.26
N GLU A 100 -26.47 56.48 6.88
CA GLU A 100 -27.58 55.80 6.20
C GLU A 100 -27.42 55.77 4.67
N LEU A 101 -26.46 56.50 4.09
CA LEU A 101 -26.29 56.62 2.64
C LEU A 101 -25.11 55.80 2.10
N SER A 102 -25.29 55.21 0.92
CA SER A 102 -24.17 54.67 0.16
C SER A 102 -23.39 55.78 -0.56
N PRO A 103 -22.11 55.57 -0.94
CA PRO A 103 -21.34 56.59 -1.67
C PRO A 103 -22.02 57.10 -2.94
N LYS A 104 -22.77 56.23 -3.63
CA LYS A 104 -23.53 56.61 -4.83
C LYS A 104 -24.71 57.53 -4.46
N ASP A 105 -25.45 57.20 -3.40
CA ASP A 105 -26.57 58.03 -2.97
C ASP A 105 -26.09 59.40 -2.46
N ILE A 106 -24.89 59.44 -1.86
CA ILE A 106 -24.22 60.70 -1.49
C ILE A 106 -23.91 61.52 -2.75
N ASP A 107 -23.29 60.92 -3.77
CA ASP A 107 -22.95 61.62 -5.02
C ASP A 107 -24.20 62.15 -5.73
N ASP A 108 -25.24 61.33 -5.85
CA ASP A 108 -26.50 61.67 -6.52
C ASP A 108 -27.23 62.81 -5.76
N ALA A 109 -27.24 62.76 -4.42
CA ALA A 109 -27.82 63.81 -3.59
C ALA A 109 -27.05 65.13 -3.69
N LEU A 110 -25.71 65.09 -3.65
CA LEU A 110 -24.88 66.29 -3.85
C LEU A 110 -25.08 66.90 -5.24
N ALA A 111 -25.17 66.07 -6.29
CA ALA A 111 -25.42 66.54 -7.64
C ALA A 111 -26.79 67.24 -7.76
N GLY A 112 -27.84 66.66 -7.18
CA GLY A 112 -29.18 67.25 -7.17
C GLY A 112 -29.28 68.55 -6.37
N LEU A 113 -28.66 68.60 -5.19
CA LEU A 113 -28.61 69.81 -4.36
C LEU A 113 -27.77 70.91 -5.02
N ARG A 114 -26.64 70.56 -5.66
CA ARG A 114 -25.81 71.53 -6.40
C ARG A 114 -26.57 72.12 -7.59
N SER A 115 -27.23 71.29 -8.40
CA SER A 115 -28.01 71.75 -9.54
C SER A 115 -29.15 72.70 -9.11
N SER A 116 -29.81 72.39 -8.00
CA SER A 116 -30.86 73.27 -7.43
C SER A 116 -30.31 74.62 -6.92
N LEU A 117 -29.03 74.70 -6.54
CA LEU A 117 -28.36 75.93 -6.08
C LEU A 117 -27.81 76.81 -7.21
N GLU A 118 -27.58 76.24 -8.40
CA GLU A 118 -27.10 76.97 -9.58
C GLU A 118 -28.20 77.84 -10.19
N THR A 119 -29.44 77.34 -10.23
CA THR A 119 -30.63 78.10 -10.69
C THR A 119 -31.71 78.16 -9.60
N PRO A 120 -31.49 78.95 -8.53
CA PRO A 120 -32.40 78.96 -7.38
C PRO A 120 -33.71 79.68 -7.73
N VAL A 121 -34.83 78.96 -7.72
CA VAL A 121 -36.21 79.52 -7.80
C VAL A 121 -36.75 79.77 -6.39
N ILE A 122 -35.98 80.47 -5.56
CA ILE A 122 -36.25 80.65 -4.12
C ILE A 122 -35.79 82.04 -3.66
N VAL A 123 -36.40 82.57 -2.60
CA VAL A 123 -36.06 83.88 -2.01
C VAL A 123 -35.60 83.69 -0.57
N GLY A 124 -34.37 84.11 -0.24
CA GLY A 124 -33.82 84.01 1.10
C GLY A 124 -32.33 84.34 1.14
N ASN A 125 -31.67 84.06 2.27
CA ASN A 125 -30.22 84.25 2.40
C ASN A 125 -29.46 83.14 1.64
N LEU A 126 -29.37 83.30 0.33
CA LEU A 126 -28.69 82.37 -0.57
C LEU A 126 -27.19 82.26 -0.29
N ALA A 127 -26.54 83.33 0.15
CA ALA A 127 -25.13 83.31 0.54
C ALA A 127 -24.87 82.39 1.74
N ALA A 128 -25.69 82.47 2.79
CA ALA A 128 -25.60 81.58 3.94
C ALA A 128 -25.93 80.14 3.59
N LEU A 129 -26.95 79.91 2.75
CA LEU A 129 -27.31 78.58 2.28
C LEU A 129 -26.19 77.93 1.45
N ARG A 130 -25.57 78.66 0.53
CA ARG A 130 -24.40 78.18 -0.24
C ARG A 130 -23.21 77.88 0.67
N ALA A 131 -22.94 78.72 1.67
CA ALA A 131 -21.88 78.47 2.65
C ALA A 131 -22.14 77.19 3.46
N ARG A 132 -23.38 77.00 3.93
CA ARG A 132 -23.78 75.79 4.66
C ARG A 132 -23.69 74.54 3.78
N PHE A 133 -24.19 74.62 2.54
CA PHE A 133 -24.07 73.52 1.58
C PHE A 133 -22.60 73.17 1.30
N GLY A 134 -21.71 74.14 1.16
CA GLY A 134 -20.27 73.90 0.95
C GLY A 134 -19.62 73.11 2.09
N ILE A 135 -20.01 73.36 3.35
CA ILE A 135 -19.56 72.57 4.51
C ILE A 135 -20.08 71.14 4.41
N VAL A 136 -21.39 70.97 4.20
CA VAL A 136 -22.04 69.65 4.09
C VAL A 136 -21.48 68.86 2.89
N GLU A 137 -21.16 69.53 1.79
CA GLU A 137 -20.54 68.92 0.61
C GLU A 137 -19.13 68.39 0.91
N ALA A 138 -18.31 69.15 1.63
CA ALA A 138 -16.97 68.73 2.03
C ALA A 138 -17.03 67.49 2.94
N GLU A 139 -17.88 67.53 3.97
CA GLU A 139 -18.10 66.39 4.88
C GLU A 139 -18.64 65.16 4.13
N ALA A 140 -19.59 65.36 3.20
CA ALA A 140 -20.16 64.29 2.40
C ALA A 140 -19.12 63.61 1.50
N LYS A 141 -18.22 64.39 0.89
CA LYS A 141 -17.09 63.87 0.11
C LYS A 141 -16.15 63.03 0.98
N GLU A 142 -15.78 63.52 2.17
CA GLU A 142 -14.91 62.79 3.09
C GLU A 142 -15.52 61.45 3.53
N VAL A 143 -16.81 61.45 3.90
CA VAL A 143 -17.54 60.23 4.27
C VAL A 143 -17.61 59.26 3.08
N ALA A 144 -17.93 59.75 1.88
CA ALA A 144 -18.00 58.92 0.68
C ALA A 144 -16.63 58.29 0.35
N ASP A 145 -15.56 59.07 0.44
CA ASP A 145 -14.20 58.61 0.17
C ASP A 145 -13.72 57.59 1.20
N LYS A 146 -14.02 57.80 2.47
CA LYS A 146 -13.75 56.83 3.54
C LYS A 146 -14.45 55.50 3.30
N VAL A 147 -15.75 55.52 3.00
CA VAL A 147 -16.53 54.30 2.72
C VAL A 147 -16.05 53.60 1.44
N ARG A 148 -15.66 54.36 0.41
CA ARG A 148 -15.05 53.79 -0.81
C ARG A 148 -13.72 53.12 -0.50
N ALA A 149 -12.87 53.76 0.30
CA ALA A 149 -11.56 53.23 0.71
C ALA A 149 -11.72 51.94 1.54
N GLU A 150 -12.61 51.93 2.53
CA GLU A 150 -12.91 50.74 3.34
C GLU A 150 -13.43 49.57 2.48
N ARG A 151 -14.36 49.84 1.56
CA ARG A 151 -14.86 48.83 0.62
C ARG A 151 -13.77 48.34 -0.34
N ALA A 152 -12.89 49.22 -0.80
CA ALA A 152 -11.77 48.85 -1.66
C ALA A 152 -10.75 47.97 -0.92
N ALA A 153 -10.41 48.33 0.32
CA ALA A 153 -9.55 47.53 1.19
C ALA A 153 -10.15 46.15 1.48
N ALA A 154 -11.44 46.08 1.83
CA ALA A 154 -12.13 44.80 2.05
C ALA A 154 -12.14 43.91 0.80
N ARG A 155 -12.30 44.50 -0.39
CA ARG A 155 -12.19 43.77 -1.67
C ARG A 155 -10.77 43.28 -1.94
N ALA A 156 -9.75 44.08 -1.61
CA ALA A 156 -8.35 43.69 -1.78
C ALA A 156 -7.99 42.51 -0.87
N VAL A 157 -8.39 42.56 0.41
CA VAL A 157 -8.21 41.44 1.36
C VAL A 157 -8.93 40.18 0.87
N ALA A 158 -10.17 40.30 0.37
CA ALA A 158 -10.90 39.16 -0.18
C ALA A 158 -10.24 38.60 -1.45
N ALA A 159 -9.63 39.44 -2.28
CA ALA A 159 -8.90 39.02 -3.48
C ALA A 159 -7.63 38.26 -3.12
N GLU A 160 -6.86 38.75 -2.16
CA GLU A 160 -5.64 38.09 -1.68
C GLU A 160 -5.97 36.74 -1.03
N ALA A 161 -6.98 36.68 -0.16
CA ALA A 161 -7.41 35.43 0.46
C ALA A 161 -7.82 34.39 -0.60
N ARG A 162 -8.57 34.77 -1.64
CA ARG A 162 -8.95 33.87 -2.72
C ARG A 162 -7.77 33.47 -3.59
N GLU A 163 -6.83 34.37 -3.87
CA GLU A 163 -5.61 34.05 -4.62
C GLU A 163 -4.75 33.02 -3.87
N VAL A 164 -4.66 33.09 -2.54
CA VAL A 164 -3.98 32.07 -1.72
C VAL A 164 -4.59 30.69 -1.92
N LEU A 165 -5.94 30.59 -1.93
CA LEU A 165 -6.64 29.32 -2.17
C LEU A 165 -6.35 28.76 -3.57
N VAL A 166 -6.37 29.61 -4.59
CA VAL A 166 -6.06 29.23 -5.98
C VAL A 166 -4.61 28.76 -6.10
N ALA A 167 -3.67 29.53 -5.56
CA ALA A 167 -2.25 29.21 -5.60
C ALA A 167 -1.95 27.90 -4.87
N GLU A 168 -2.62 27.60 -3.76
CA GLU A 168 -2.47 26.32 -3.06
C GLU A 168 -3.03 25.15 -3.89
N ALA A 169 -4.21 25.31 -4.50
CA ALA A 169 -4.77 24.30 -5.40
C ALA A 169 -3.84 24.03 -6.61
N GLU A 170 -3.26 25.08 -7.19
CA GLU A 170 -2.27 24.98 -8.28
C GLU A 170 -1.00 24.26 -7.82
N LYS A 171 -0.50 24.55 -6.61
CA LYS A 171 0.64 23.83 -6.01
C LYS A 171 0.33 22.34 -5.84
N LEU A 172 -0.83 21.98 -5.31
CA LEU A 172 -1.24 20.57 -5.17
C LEU A 172 -1.33 19.87 -6.52
N ALA A 173 -1.88 20.54 -7.53
CA ALA A 173 -2.00 20.00 -8.88
C ALA A 173 -0.64 19.86 -9.60
N ALA A 174 0.33 20.70 -9.27
CA ALA A 174 1.67 20.69 -9.86
C ALA A 174 2.65 19.71 -9.19
N LYS A 175 2.28 19.09 -8.05
CA LYS A 175 3.13 18.12 -7.36
C LYS A 175 3.51 16.95 -8.29
N PRO A 176 4.79 16.54 -8.33
CA PRO A 176 5.19 15.32 -9.04
C PRO A 176 4.42 14.11 -8.50
N LEU A 177 3.93 13.23 -9.38
CA LEU A 177 3.12 12.06 -9.00
C LEU A 177 3.73 11.21 -7.88
N ALA A 178 5.06 11.08 -7.85
CA ALA A 178 5.79 10.33 -6.82
C ALA A 178 5.74 10.96 -5.41
N GLN A 179 5.43 12.25 -5.31
CA GLN A 179 5.36 13.01 -4.05
C GLN A 179 3.91 13.28 -3.61
N VAL A 180 2.91 12.88 -4.42
CA VAL A 180 1.50 13.11 -4.10
C VAL A 180 1.05 12.15 -3.01
N HIS A 181 0.57 12.70 -1.89
CA HIS A 181 -0.09 11.93 -0.85
C HIS A 181 -1.59 11.87 -1.14
N TRP A 182 -2.01 10.94 -2.01
CA TRP A 182 -3.38 10.91 -2.55
C TRP A 182 -4.50 11.04 -1.52
N LYS A 183 -4.37 10.46 -0.32
CA LYS A 183 -5.39 10.59 0.74
C LYS A 183 -5.46 12.02 1.27
N ASN A 184 -4.32 12.59 1.65
CA ASN A 184 -4.22 13.90 2.30
C ASN A 184 -4.41 15.04 1.30
N ASP A 185 -3.76 14.96 0.14
CA ASP A 185 -3.86 15.99 -0.90
C ASP A 185 -5.27 16.05 -1.50
N THR A 186 -5.98 14.92 -1.60
CA THR A 186 -7.41 14.93 -2.01
C THR A 186 -8.29 15.56 -0.93
N ALA A 187 -8.00 15.32 0.35
CA ALA A 187 -8.72 15.97 1.45
C ALA A 187 -8.50 17.48 1.42
N ARG A 188 -7.24 17.93 1.30
CA ARG A 188 -6.90 19.36 1.19
C ARG A 188 -7.55 20.03 -0.02
N MET A 189 -7.55 19.37 -1.19
CA MET A 189 -8.24 19.89 -2.38
C MET A 189 -9.76 20.07 -2.18
N ARG A 190 -10.40 19.25 -1.33
CA ARG A 190 -11.82 19.42 -0.95
C ARG A 190 -11.99 20.56 0.04
N GLU A 191 -11.14 20.65 1.05
CA GLU A 191 -11.15 21.76 2.01
C GLU A 191 -10.99 23.12 1.30
N LEU A 192 -10.05 23.23 0.36
CA LEU A 192 -9.84 24.45 -0.45
C LEU A 192 -11.11 24.86 -1.23
N LEU A 193 -11.88 23.89 -1.74
CA LEU A 193 -13.14 24.19 -2.41
C LEU A 193 -14.20 24.72 -1.43
N ASP A 194 -14.23 24.19 -0.22
CA ASP A 194 -15.18 24.62 0.80
C ASP A 194 -14.79 25.98 1.38
N GLU A 195 -13.50 26.23 1.60
CA GLU A 195 -12.92 27.55 1.92
C GLU A 195 -13.24 28.58 0.82
N TRP A 196 -13.14 28.20 -0.46
CA TRP A 196 -13.53 29.07 -1.57
C TRP A 196 -15.02 29.45 -1.53
N LYS A 197 -15.91 28.46 -1.34
CA LYS A 197 -17.35 28.71 -1.25
C LYS A 197 -17.70 29.59 -0.06
N GLU A 198 -17.03 29.37 1.07
CA GLU A 198 -17.24 30.18 2.26
C GLU A 198 -16.77 31.61 2.03
N ALA A 199 -15.57 31.79 1.46
CA ALA A 199 -15.08 33.10 1.08
C ALA A 199 -16.03 33.82 0.10
N GLN A 200 -16.70 33.10 -0.80
CA GLN A 200 -17.71 33.66 -1.72
C GLN A 200 -19.01 34.08 -1.00
N ARG A 201 -19.41 33.36 0.05
CA ARG A 201 -20.64 33.62 0.82
C ARG A 201 -20.48 34.77 1.81
N SER A 202 -19.39 34.79 2.58
CA SER A 202 -19.18 35.72 3.69
C SER A 202 -18.21 36.86 3.39
N GLY A 203 -17.38 36.73 2.35
CA GLY A 203 -16.39 37.74 1.98
C GLY A 203 -16.94 38.92 1.17
N ALA A 204 -16.14 39.99 1.08
CA ALA A 204 -16.47 41.12 0.22
C ALA A 204 -16.63 40.70 -1.26
N ARG A 205 -17.63 41.27 -1.93
CA ARG A 205 -17.88 41.03 -3.35
C ARG A 205 -16.78 41.66 -4.20
N MET A 206 -16.12 40.84 -5.02
CA MET A 206 -15.10 41.26 -5.96
C MET A 206 -15.70 41.65 -7.32
N ALA A 207 -14.84 42.17 -8.20
CA ALA A 207 -15.17 42.32 -9.61
C ALA A 207 -15.48 40.94 -10.21
N LYS A 208 -16.57 40.83 -10.98
CA LYS A 208 -17.07 39.56 -11.52
C LYS A 208 -16.04 38.89 -12.43
N GLU A 209 -15.27 39.68 -13.16
CA GLU A 209 -14.25 39.24 -14.11
C GLU A 209 -13.08 38.59 -13.39
N ALA A 210 -12.56 39.23 -12.34
CA ALA A 210 -11.48 38.69 -11.51
C ALA A 210 -11.89 37.39 -10.80
N GLU A 211 -13.12 37.34 -10.27
CA GLU A 211 -13.65 36.14 -9.62
C GLU A 211 -13.79 34.97 -10.62
N ARG A 212 -14.25 35.25 -11.85
CA ARG A 212 -14.35 34.24 -12.91
C ARG A 212 -12.98 33.69 -13.31
N GLU A 213 -11.97 34.54 -13.41
CA GLU A 213 -10.61 34.12 -13.75
C GLU A 213 -10.00 33.23 -12.68
N MET A 214 -10.08 33.65 -11.40
CA MET A 214 -9.62 32.86 -10.26
C MET A 214 -10.35 31.51 -10.17
N TRP A 215 -11.68 31.51 -10.39
CA TRP A 215 -12.46 30.28 -10.40
C TRP A 215 -12.07 29.33 -11.56
N ALA A 216 -11.77 29.88 -12.73
CA ALA A 216 -11.30 29.09 -13.88
C ALA A 216 -9.95 28.43 -13.58
N ARG A 217 -9.00 29.16 -12.97
CA ARG A 217 -7.71 28.63 -12.50
C ARG A 217 -7.90 27.52 -11.46
N PHE A 218 -8.70 27.77 -10.43
CA PHE A 218 -9.02 26.80 -9.39
C PHE A 218 -9.59 25.50 -9.97
N THR A 219 -10.61 25.62 -10.83
CA THR A 219 -11.28 24.48 -11.44
C THR A 219 -10.33 23.70 -12.37
N LYS A 220 -9.45 24.39 -13.10
CA LYS A 220 -8.41 23.76 -13.91
C LYS A 220 -7.43 22.96 -13.04
N ALA A 221 -6.93 23.55 -11.95
CA ALA A 221 -6.04 22.86 -11.01
C ALA A 221 -6.70 21.60 -10.45
N ARG A 222 -7.92 21.73 -9.90
CA ARG A 222 -8.69 20.60 -9.36
C ARG A 222 -8.96 19.50 -10.39
N SER A 223 -9.38 19.86 -11.60
CA SER A 223 -9.68 18.87 -12.65
C SER A 223 -8.43 18.12 -13.12
N SER A 224 -7.28 18.80 -13.22
CA SER A 224 -6.01 18.17 -13.55
C SER A 224 -5.55 17.20 -12.45
N PHE A 225 -5.69 17.58 -11.18
CA PHE A 225 -5.40 16.72 -10.02
C PHE A 225 -6.30 15.47 -10.00
N GLU A 226 -7.61 15.61 -10.19
CA GLU A 226 -8.54 14.47 -10.24
C GLU A 226 -8.27 13.55 -11.43
N LYS A 227 -7.86 14.10 -12.59
CA LYS A 227 -7.45 13.28 -13.74
C LYS A 227 -6.20 12.47 -13.40
N ALA A 228 -5.19 13.10 -12.82
CA ALA A 228 -3.96 12.43 -12.38
C ALA A 228 -4.27 11.32 -11.36
N ARG A 229 -5.16 11.60 -10.38
CA ARG A 229 -5.63 10.63 -9.39
C ARG A 229 -6.27 9.41 -10.05
N LYS A 230 -7.20 9.62 -10.98
CA LYS A 230 -7.89 8.53 -11.69
C LYS A 230 -6.91 7.67 -12.46
N VAL A 231 -5.97 8.28 -13.18
CA VAL A 231 -4.95 7.56 -13.95
C VAL A 231 -4.04 6.75 -13.03
N HIS A 232 -3.59 7.32 -11.91
CA HIS A 232 -2.72 6.63 -10.95
C HIS A 232 -3.40 5.39 -10.36
N PHE A 233 -4.64 5.53 -9.85
CA PHE A 233 -5.34 4.39 -9.27
C PHE A 233 -5.74 3.35 -10.32
N ALA A 234 -6.08 3.77 -11.54
CA ALA A 234 -6.33 2.82 -12.64
C ALA A 234 -5.07 2.01 -13.00
N GLN A 235 -3.89 2.65 -13.00
CA GLN A 235 -2.62 1.98 -13.25
C GLN A 235 -2.28 1.00 -12.12
N LEU A 236 -2.45 1.43 -10.86
CA LEU A 236 -2.25 0.57 -9.70
C LEU A 236 -3.22 -0.63 -9.69
N ASP A 237 -4.47 -0.42 -10.09
CA ASP A 237 -5.46 -1.49 -10.24
C ASP A 237 -5.09 -2.48 -11.32
N LYS A 238 -4.60 -1.99 -12.47
CA LYS A 238 -4.12 -2.83 -13.57
C LYS A 238 -2.91 -3.66 -13.16
N GLU A 239 -1.94 -3.08 -12.47
CA GLU A 239 -0.76 -3.78 -11.95
C GLU A 239 -1.17 -4.86 -10.95
N ASN A 240 -2.02 -4.51 -9.98
CA ASN A 240 -2.55 -5.47 -9.00
C ASN A 240 -3.33 -6.62 -9.67
N ALA A 241 -4.14 -6.32 -10.70
CA ALA A 241 -4.88 -7.34 -11.45
C ALA A 241 -3.94 -8.27 -12.22
N SER A 242 -2.87 -7.75 -12.82
CA SER A 242 -1.85 -8.55 -13.50
C SER A 242 -1.13 -9.51 -12.55
N VAL A 243 -0.77 -9.02 -11.35
CA VAL A 243 -0.16 -9.86 -10.30
C VAL A 243 -1.15 -10.92 -9.82
N ALA A 244 -2.41 -10.55 -9.58
CA ALA A 244 -3.44 -11.47 -9.14
C ALA A 244 -3.68 -12.58 -10.17
N GLY A 245 -3.81 -12.25 -11.46
CA GLY A 245 -3.96 -13.24 -12.53
C GLY A 245 -2.78 -14.21 -12.62
N THR A 246 -1.54 -13.70 -12.51
CA THR A 246 -0.34 -14.55 -12.48
C THR A 246 -0.37 -15.51 -11.30
N LYS A 247 -0.72 -15.04 -10.10
CA LYS A 247 -0.81 -15.89 -8.90
C LYS A 247 -1.98 -16.86 -8.95
N GLU A 248 -3.09 -16.48 -9.55
CA GLU A 248 -4.23 -17.36 -9.79
C GLU A 248 -3.85 -18.52 -10.70
N ASP A 249 -3.15 -18.26 -11.79
CA ASP A 249 -2.63 -19.32 -12.67
C ASP A 249 -1.66 -20.25 -11.94
N LEU A 250 -0.79 -19.71 -11.07
CA LEU A 250 0.12 -20.52 -10.25
C LEU A 250 -0.63 -21.38 -9.22
N ALA A 251 -1.66 -20.83 -8.57
CA ALA A 251 -2.50 -21.58 -7.65
C ALA A 251 -3.26 -22.71 -8.37
N ASN A 252 -3.85 -22.43 -9.54
CA ASN A 252 -4.53 -23.45 -10.34
C ASN A 252 -3.59 -24.57 -10.78
N ARG A 253 -2.36 -24.24 -11.19
CA ARG A 253 -1.32 -25.23 -11.53
C ARG A 253 -0.89 -26.05 -10.31
N ALA A 254 -0.76 -25.44 -9.14
CA ALA A 254 -0.46 -26.13 -7.89
C ALA A 254 -1.58 -27.11 -7.51
N GLU A 255 -2.83 -26.68 -7.60
CA GLU A 255 -4.02 -27.50 -7.32
C GLU A 255 -4.10 -28.71 -8.27
N ALA A 256 -3.79 -28.53 -9.56
CA ALA A 256 -3.74 -29.64 -10.53
C ALA A 256 -2.65 -30.68 -10.21
N LEU A 257 -1.57 -30.27 -9.55
CA LEU A 257 -0.47 -31.16 -9.14
C LEU A 257 -0.72 -31.83 -7.79
N ALA A 258 -1.71 -31.39 -7.01
CA ALA A 258 -1.91 -31.81 -5.63
C ALA A 258 -2.17 -33.32 -5.49
N THR A 259 -2.78 -33.94 -6.49
CA THR A 259 -3.16 -35.38 -6.50
C THR A 259 -2.19 -36.26 -7.29
N SER A 260 -1.08 -35.71 -7.80
CA SER A 260 -0.08 -36.45 -8.56
C SER A 260 0.67 -37.45 -7.68
N THR A 261 0.92 -38.65 -8.20
CA THR A 261 1.72 -39.70 -7.57
C THR A 261 3.15 -39.78 -8.10
N ASP A 262 3.52 -38.95 -9.09
CA ASP A 262 4.93 -38.76 -9.48
C ASP A 262 5.62 -37.87 -8.45
N TRP A 263 6.16 -38.50 -7.40
CA TRP A 263 6.67 -37.81 -6.22
C TRP A 263 7.84 -36.85 -6.50
N ASP A 264 8.81 -37.27 -7.32
CA ASP A 264 10.04 -36.51 -7.53
C ASP A 264 9.90 -35.49 -8.66
N GLY A 265 9.15 -35.81 -9.72
CA GLY A 265 8.81 -34.84 -10.76
C GLY A 265 7.94 -33.72 -10.19
N THR A 266 6.89 -34.08 -9.47
CA THR A 266 5.92 -33.10 -8.93
C THR A 266 6.54 -32.23 -7.83
N ALA A 267 7.38 -32.78 -6.95
CA ALA A 267 8.09 -31.98 -5.94
C ALA A 267 8.99 -30.89 -6.56
N ARG A 268 9.66 -31.21 -7.69
CA ARG A 268 10.45 -30.22 -8.45
C ARG A 268 9.57 -29.15 -9.08
N GLN A 269 8.40 -29.53 -9.60
CA GLN A 269 7.44 -28.57 -10.15
C GLN A 269 6.89 -27.62 -9.08
N PHE A 270 6.53 -28.12 -7.89
CA PHE A 270 6.11 -27.26 -6.77
C PHE A 270 7.19 -26.24 -6.38
N LYS A 271 8.46 -26.64 -6.39
CA LYS A 271 9.58 -25.72 -6.16
C LYS A 271 9.64 -24.62 -7.22
N GLN A 272 9.51 -24.97 -8.51
CA GLN A 272 9.48 -23.99 -9.60
C GLN A 272 8.29 -23.03 -9.49
N LEU A 273 7.10 -23.54 -9.13
CA LEU A 273 5.92 -22.71 -8.91
C LEU A 273 6.12 -21.73 -7.75
N MET A 274 6.79 -22.17 -6.67
CA MET A 274 7.11 -21.29 -5.54
C MET A 274 8.09 -20.17 -5.93
N ASP A 275 9.06 -20.47 -6.79
CA ASP A 275 9.98 -19.46 -7.30
C ASP A 275 9.26 -18.46 -8.23
N GLN A 276 8.36 -18.94 -9.10
CA GLN A 276 7.49 -18.08 -9.91
C GLN A 276 6.55 -17.22 -9.04
N TRP A 277 6.03 -17.78 -7.95
CA TRP A 277 5.19 -17.05 -6.99
C TRP A 277 5.92 -15.88 -6.36
N ARG A 278 7.19 -16.08 -5.97
CA ARG A 278 8.05 -15.03 -5.40
C ARG A 278 8.35 -13.93 -6.43
N LEU A 279 8.54 -14.31 -7.69
CA LEU A 279 8.83 -13.38 -8.80
C LEU A 279 7.62 -12.55 -9.22
N ALA A 280 6.39 -13.06 -9.05
CA ALA A 280 5.16 -12.36 -9.42
C ALA A 280 4.90 -11.05 -8.64
N GLY A 281 5.65 -10.79 -7.57
CA GLY A 281 5.52 -9.58 -6.76
C GLY A 281 4.33 -9.61 -5.78
N ARG A 282 3.89 -8.44 -5.33
CA ARG A 282 2.75 -8.30 -4.41
C ARG A 282 1.64 -7.49 -5.05
N GLY A 283 0.42 -7.99 -4.95
CA GLY A 283 -0.79 -7.33 -5.37
C GLY A 283 -1.58 -6.79 -4.18
N ARG A 284 -2.91 -6.77 -4.29
CA ARG A 284 -3.79 -6.42 -3.18
C ARG A 284 -3.71 -7.48 -2.09
N LYS A 285 -3.38 -7.07 -0.86
CA LYS A 285 -3.20 -7.95 0.31
C LYS A 285 -4.29 -9.02 0.43
N SER A 286 -5.56 -8.63 0.40
CA SER A 286 -6.67 -9.58 0.57
C SER A 286 -6.72 -10.65 -0.53
N THR A 287 -6.44 -10.29 -1.78
CA THR A 287 -6.43 -11.23 -2.91
C THR A 287 -5.20 -12.12 -2.85
N ASP A 288 -4.04 -11.54 -2.57
CA ASP A 288 -2.78 -12.27 -2.40
C ASP A 288 -2.87 -13.32 -1.27
N ASP A 289 -3.44 -12.95 -0.12
CA ASP A 289 -3.57 -13.85 1.04
C ASP A 289 -4.50 -15.04 0.72
N ALA A 290 -5.61 -14.80 -0.01
CA ALA A 290 -6.52 -15.85 -0.43
C ALA A 290 -5.89 -16.81 -1.45
N LEU A 291 -5.19 -16.28 -2.46
CA LEU A 291 -4.49 -17.09 -3.45
C LEU A 291 -3.34 -17.88 -2.81
N TRP A 292 -2.65 -17.28 -1.84
CA TRP A 292 -1.57 -17.95 -1.11
C TRP A 292 -2.11 -19.14 -0.30
N ALA A 293 -3.25 -18.98 0.38
CA ALA A 293 -3.88 -20.06 1.11
C ALA A 293 -4.25 -21.25 0.20
N ARG A 294 -4.76 -20.98 -1.01
CA ARG A 294 -5.02 -22.00 -2.03
C ARG A 294 -3.75 -22.74 -2.45
N PHE A 295 -2.71 -21.98 -2.80
CA PHE A 295 -1.41 -22.54 -3.20
C PHE A 295 -0.80 -23.42 -2.09
N GLN A 296 -0.82 -22.94 -0.84
CA GLN A 296 -0.33 -23.70 0.32
C GLN A 296 -1.17 -24.94 0.60
N GLY A 297 -2.50 -24.85 0.49
CA GLY A 297 -3.39 -26.00 0.63
C GLY A 297 -3.07 -27.10 -0.37
N ALA A 298 -2.83 -26.75 -1.64
CA ALA A 298 -2.42 -27.70 -2.67
C ALA A 298 -1.05 -28.33 -2.38
N GLN A 299 -0.10 -27.52 -1.92
CA GLN A 299 1.23 -28.00 -1.53
C GLN A 299 1.14 -28.99 -0.35
N GLU A 300 0.40 -28.63 0.70
CA GLU A 300 0.22 -29.48 1.89
C GLU A 300 -0.47 -30.81 1.53
N ALA A 301 -1.51 -30.78 0.68
CA ALA A 301 -2.19 -31.99 0.21
C ALA A 301 -1.24 -32.96 -0.51
N PHE A 302 -0.37 -32.45 -1.39
CA PHE A 302 0.62 -33.28 -2.08
C PHE A 302 1.65 -33.89 -1.11
N PHE A 303 2.27 -33.05 -0.25
CA PHE A 303 3.34 -33.52 0.63
C PHE A 303 2.84 -34.42 1.77
N SER A 304 1.61 -34.21 2.24
CA SER A 304 0.97 -35.12 3.19
C SER A 304 0.67 -36.49 2.55
N THR A 305 0.14 -36.51 1.32
CA THR A 305 -0.08 -37.76 0.57
C THR A 305 1.23 -38.49 0.29
N LYS A 306 2.28 -37.78 -0.14
CA LYS A 306 3.62 -38.34 -0.34
C LYS A 306 4.17 -38.96 0.95
N ARG A 307 4.00 -38.26 2.08
CA ARG A 307 4.47 -38.75 3.39
C ARG A 307 3.72 -40.02 3.78
N ALA A 308 2.39 -40.04 3.67
CA ALA A 308 1.57 -41.21 3.95
C ALA A 308 1.96 -42.42 3.08
N ALA A 309 2.26 -42.20 1.79
CA ALA A 309 2.74 -43.26 0.89
C ALA A 309 4.10 -43.82 1.34
N SER A 310 5.03 -42.96 1.75
CA SER A 310 6.34 -43.37 2.29
C SER A 310 6.21 -44.12 3.61
N GLU A 311 5.33 -43.66 4.52
CA GLU A 311 5.05 -44.32 5.80
C GLU A 311 4.45 -45.71 5.58
N ALA A 312 3.50 -45.85 4.64
CA ALA A 312 2.92 -47.14 4.28
C ALA A 312 3.95 -48.11 3.69
N GLU A 313 4.87 -47.63 2.84
CA GLU A 313 5.98 -48.44 2.31
C GLU A 313 6.92 -48.89 3.44
N GLU A 314 7.28 -47.98 4.35
CA GLU A 314 8.09 -48.29 5.51
C GLU A 314 7.43 -49.31 6.45
N GLU A 315 6.12 -49.22 6.68
CA GLU A 315 5.36 -50.20 7.48
C GLU A 315 5.43 -51.60 6.88
N VAL A 316 5.22 -51.72 5.55
CA VAL A 316 5.33 -53.00 4.84
C VAL A 316 6.73 -53.58 4.96
N LEU A 317 7.77 -52.77 4.80
CA LEU A 317 9.16 -53.22 4.97
C LEU A 317 9.46 -53.62 6.42
N ASN A 318 8.97 -52.85 7.40
CA ASN A 318 9.16 -53.15 8.82
C ASN A 318 8.47 -54.44 9.25
N ALA A 319 7.31 -54.77 8.68
CA ALA A 319 6.58 -56.00 8.97
C ALA A 319 7.39 -57.27 8.61
N ASN A 320 8.33 -57.17 7.66
CA ASN A 320 9.20 -58.28 7.25
C ASN A 320 10.41 -58.48 8.18
N VAL A 321 10.75 -57.49 9.01
CA VAL A 321 11.93 -57.52 9.89
C VAL A 321 11.89 -58.69 10.89
N PRO A 322 10.78 -58.96 11.62
CA PRO A 322 10.72 -60.06 12.57
C PRO A 322 10.98 -61.44 11.93
N ALA A 323 10.47 -61.67 10.72
CA ALA A 323 10.68 -62.93 10.01
C ALA A 323 12.15 -63.12 9.60
N LYS A 324 12.80 -62.08 9.08
CA LYS A 324 14.25 -62.12 8.80
C LYS A 324 15.08 -62.24 10.06
N GLU A 325 14.73 -61.55 11.13
CA GLU A 325 15.41 -61.63 12.44
C GLU A 325 15.30 -63.04 13.02
N ALA A 326 14.14 -63.70 12.88
CA ALA A 326 13.96 -65.10 13.30
C ALA A 326 14.84 -66.06 12.48
N ALA A 327 14.94 -65.87 11.16
CA ALA A 327 15.84 -66.66 10.32
C ALA A 327 17.32 -66.45 10.71
N VAL A 328 17.74 -65.21 10.98
CA VAL A 328 19.10 -64.91 11.45
C VAL A 328 19.39 -65.57 12.79
N LYS A 329 18.47 -65.52 13.77
CA LYS A 329 18.64 -66.21 15.05
C LYS A 329 18.75 -67.73 14.89
N ALA A 330 17.97 -68.31 13.98
CA ALA A 330 18.08 -69.73 13.66
C ALA A 330 19.43 -70.08 13.04
N ALA A 331 20.00 -69.20 12.20
CA ALA A 331 21.35 -69.36 11.67
C ALA A 331 22.40 -69.27 12.79
N GLU A 332 22.30 -68.26 13.66
CA GLU A 332 23.22 -68.08 14.79
C GLU A 332 23.22 -69.28 15.75
N ALA A 333 22.09 -69.96 15.91
CA ALA A 333 21.97 -71.17 16.72
C ALA A 333 22.69 -72.41 16.13
N LEU A 334 23.14 -72.37 14.87
CA LEU A 334 24.00 -73.41 14.29
C LEU A 334 25.43 -73.35 14.84
N LEU A 335 25.77 -72.28 15.56
CA LEU A 335 27.07 -72.12 16.21
C LEU A 335 27.03 -72.64 17.66
N PRO A 336 28.06 -73.35 18.13
CA PRO A 336 29.25 -73.81 17.41
C PRO A 336 28.98 -75.02 16.49
N ILE A 337 29.73 -75.11 15.38
CA ILE A 337 29.52 -76.14 14.34
C ILE A 337 30.14 -77.47 14.76
N SER A 338 29.29 -78.44 15.07
CA SER A 338 29.68 -79.82 15.40
C SER A 338 29.59 -80.79 14.22
N ASP A 339 28.54 -80.67 13.39
CA ASP A 339 28.38 -81.42 12.14
C ASP A 339 28.25 -80.46 10.95
N VAL A 340 29.31 -80.41 10.15
CA VAL A 340 29.40 -79.54 8.97
C VAL A 340 28.35 -79.89 7.91
N ARG A 341 28.05 -81.17 7.68
CA ARG A 341 27.12 -81.58 6.62
C ARG A 341 25.69 -81.21 6.99
N ALA A 342 25.31 -81.42 8.26
CA ALA A 342 24.03 -80.99 8.78
C ALA A 342 23.91 -79.46 8.78
N ALA A 343 24.92 -78.73 9.26
CA ALA A 343 24.93 -77.26 9.27
C ALA A 343 24.78 -76.66 7.86
N LYS A 344 25.43 -77.24 6.84
CA LYS A 344 25.28 -76.81 5.43
C LYS A 344 23.89 -77.05 4.85
N LYS A 345 23.17 -78.07 5.33
CA LYS A 345 21.78 -78.33 4.91
C LYS A 345 20.82 -77.33 5.59
N GLU A 346 20.96 -77.15 6.89
CA GLU A 346 20.11 -76.26 7.68
C GLU A 346 20.29 -74.78 7.29
N ILE A 347 21.53 -74.32 7.06
CA ILE A 347 21.77 -72.92 6.65
C ILE A 347 21.11 -72.59 5.30
N ARG A 348 21.04 -73.54 4.36
CA ARG A 348 20.33 -73.33 3.08
C ARG A 348 18.84 -73.13 3.29
N ALA A 349 18.21 -73.99 4.09
CA ALA A 349 16.79 -73.84 4.42
C ALA A 349 16.50 -72.52 5.16
N ILE A 350 17.46 -72.02 5.95
CA ILE A 350 17.36 -70.73 6.64
C ILE A 350 17.53 -69.56 5.67
N GLN A 351 18.45 -69.65 4.70
CA GLN A 351 18.60 -68.67 3.62
C GLN A 351 17.32 -68.55 2.80
N ASP A 352 16.71 -69.68 2.41
CA ASP A 352 15.45 -69.67 1.65
C ASP A 352 14.34 -68.94 2.42
N ARG A 353 14.24 -69.16 3.74
CA ARG A 353 13.29 -68.45 4.62
C ARG A 353 13.63 -66.97 4.76
N PHE A 354 14.92 -66.63 4.85
CA PHE A 354 15.40 -65.26 4.94
C PHE A 354 15.07 -64.46 3.67
N GLU A 355 15.25 -65.06 2.50
CA GLU A 355 14.92 -64.45 1.21
C GLU A 355 13.40 -64.35 1.00
N SER A 356 12.67 -65.42 1.31
CA SER A 356 11.20 -65.47 1.17
C SER A 356 10.45 -64.49 2.09
N ALA A 357 11.10 -64.00 3.16
CA ALA A 357 10.53 -63.02 4.08
C ALA A 357 10.37 -61.61 3.46
N GLY A 358 10.80 -61.37 2.22
CA GLY A 358 10.62 -60.10 1.51
C GLY A 358 11.74 -59.08 1.78
N GLU A 359 11.53 -57.81 1.41
CA GLU A 359 12.49 -56.73 1.68
C GLU A 359 12.30 -56.12 3.07
N VAL A 360 13.36 -55.53 3.63
CA VAL A 360 13.34 -54.87 4.95
C VAL A 360 14.00 -53.49 4.84
N PRO A 361 13.77 -52.56 5.79
CA PRO A 361 14.35 -51.23 5.72
C PRO A 361 15.87 -51.30 5.65
N ARG A 362 16.48 -50.37 4.90
CA ARG A 362 17.94 -50.37 4.64
C ARG A 362 18.80 -50.50 5.90
N GLY A 363 18.37 -49.88 7.01
CA GLY A 363 19.05 -49.98 8.30
C GLY A 363 19.08 -51.41 8.87
N ALA A 364 17.95 -52.13 8.80
CA ALA A 364 17.85 -53.52 9.25
C ALA A 364 18.52 -54.48 8.26
N ALA A 365 18.34 -54.24 6.95
CA ALA A 365 18.87 -55.08 5.87
C ALA A 365 20.38 -55.32 6.02
N ALA A 366 21.15 -54.25 6.24
CA ALA A 366 22.61 -54.33 6.34
C ALA A 366 23.07 -55.13 7.57
N SER A 367 22.40 -54.98 8.71
CA SER A 367 22.74 -55.69 9.95
C SER A 367 22.39 -57.17 9.87
N LEU A 368 21.16 -57.48 9.45
CA LEU A 368 20.65 -58.85 9.28
C LEU A 368 21.50 -59.65 8.30
N SER A 369 21.83 -59.06 7.15
CA SER A 369 22.67 -59.71 6.13
C SER A 369 24.10 -59.95 6.61
N ARG A 370 24.65 -59.06 7.44
CA ARG A 370 25.98 -59.25 8.03
C ARG A 370 26.01 -60.42 9.00
N ARG A 371 24.98 -60.57 9.83
CA ARG A 371 24.89 -61.64 10.83
C ARG A 371 24.76 -63.02 10.19
N ILE A 372 23.88 -63.17 9.18
CA ILE A 372 23.76 -64.44 8.45
C ILE A 372 25.06 -64.77 7.71
N ALA A 373 25.71 -63.79 7.07
CA ALA A 373 26.99 -63.98 6.39
C ALA A 373 28.12 -64.40 7.34
N ALA A 374 28.10 -63.97 8.60
CA ALA A 374 29.07 -64.39 9.61
C ALA A 374 28.92 -65.88 9.96
N VAL A 375 27.68 -66.36 10.12
CA VAL A 375 27.38 -67.79 10.33
C VAL A 375 27.83 -68.61 9.13
N GLU A 376 27.48 -68.18 7.91
CA GLU A 376 27.92 -68.86 6.69
C GLU A 376 29.44 -68.94 6.59
N LYS A 377 30.14 -67.86 6.97
CA LYS A 377 31.60 -67.85 7.00
C LYS A 377 32.12 -68.87 8.00
N ALA A 378 31.56 -68.93 9.20
CA ALA A 378 31.95 -69.93 10.19
C ALA A 378 31.72 -71.38 9.68
N ILE A 379 30.61 -71.64 8.97
CA ILE A 379 30.34 -72.95 8.35
C ILE A 379 31.36 -73.28 7.26
N ARG A 380 31.70 -72.30 6.41
CA ARG A 380 32.76 -72.47 5.39
C ARG A 380 34.12 -72.76 6.02
N ASP A 381 34.48 -72.01 7.05
CA ASP A 381 35.76 -72.17 7.76
C ASP A 381 35.83 -73.55 8.46
N ALA A 382 34.72 -74.02 9.07
CA ALA A 382 34.64 -75.35 9.69
C ALA A 382 34.68 -76.50 8.66
N ASP A 383 34.03 -76.34 7.50
CA ASP A 383 34.11 -77.30 6.39
C ASP A 383 35.53 -77.41 5.84
N GLN A 384 36.20 -76.27 5.65
CA GLN A 384 37.59 -76.22 5.25
C GLN A 384 38.49 -76.91 6.29
N ALA A 385 38.29 -76.63 7.58
CA ALA A 385 39.04 -77.27 8.65
C ALA A 385 38.82 -78.80 8.67
N HIS A 386 37.57 -79.25 8.57
CA HIS A 386 37.21 -80.67 8.50
C HIS A 386 37.79 -81.37 7.26
N TRP A 387 37.84 -80.69 6.11
CA TRP A 387 38.46 -81.20 4.89
C TRP A 387 39.98 -81.31 5.03
N THR A 388 40.64 -80.28 5.59
CA THR A 388 42.09 -80.28 5.79
C THR A 388 42.55 -81.33 6.82
N SER A 389 41.77 -81.58 7.88
CA SER A 389 42.13 -82.57 8.91
C SER A 389 41.92 -84.01 8.45
N LYS A 390 40.97 -84.26 7.53
CA LYS A 390 40.72 -85.58 6.93
C LYS A 390 41.38 -85.77 5.57
N ASN A 391 42.34 -84.92 5.20
CA ASN A 391 43.02 -85.01 3.91
C ASN A 391 43.89 -86.27 3.87
N PRO A 392 43.50 -87.34 3.15
CA PRO A 392 44.18 -88.64 3.21
C PRO A 392 45.62 -88.58 2.72
N GLU A 393 45.95 -87.60 1.87
CA GLU A 393 47.32 -87.41 1.38
C GLU A 393 48.27 -86.84 2.44
N ILE A 394 47.79 -86.07 3.41
CA ILE A 394 48.63 -85.49 4.48
C ILE A 394 48.89 -86.55 5.56
N GLU A 395 47.86 -87.31 5.97
CA GLU A 395 48.03 -88.44 6.89
C GLU A 395 48.90 -89.56 6.28
N ALA A 396 48.72 -89.91 5.00
CA ALA A 396 49.53 -90.94 4.33
C ALA A 396 51.02 -90.55 4.19
N ARG A 397 51.30 -89.25 3.97
CA ARG A 397 52.69 -88.75 3.89
C ARG A 397 53.36 -88.66 5.27
N ALA A 398 52.61 -88.33 6.33
CA ALA A 398 53.15 -88.20 7.69
C ALA A 398 53.36 -89.54 8.41
N THR A 399 52.56 -90.57 8.13
CA THR A 399 52.62 -91.86 8.87
C THR A 399 53.45 -92.97 8.20
N GLY A 400 53.73 -92.88 6.89
CA GLY A 400 54.48 -93.93 6.16
C GLY A 400 56.00 -93.72 6.16
N ALA A 401 56.48 -92.67 5.47
CA ALA A 401 57.91 -92.46 5.24
C ALA A 401 58.64 -91.86 6.46
N ALA A 402 58.00 -90.92 7.18
CA ALA A 402 58.59 -90.30 8.36
C ALA A 402 58.69 -91.29 9.54
N ALA A 403 57.68 -92.13 9.76
CA ALA A 403 57.72 -93.16 10.80
C ALA A 403 58.82 -94.20 10.55
N GLN A 404 59.01 -94.62 9.29
CA GLN A 404 60.12 -95.52 8.90
C GLN A 404 61.49 -94.87 9.14
N LEU A 405 61.64 -93.58 8.85
CA LEU A 405 62.89 -92.85 9.14
C LEU A 405 63.15 -92.70 10.63
N HIS A 406 62.12 -92.44 11.45
CA HIS A 406 62.26 -92.38 12.91
C HIS A 406 62.75 -93.71 13.49
N SER A 407 62.13 -94.83 13.08
CA SER A 407 62.58 -96.16 13.50
C SER A 407 64.01 -96.45 13.04
N ALA A 408 64.36 -96.12 11.80
CA ALA A 408 65.71 -96.33 11.27
C ALA A 408 66.79 -95.46 11.93
N ILE A 409 66.43 -94.29 12.46
CA ILE A 409 67.31 -93.42 13.25
C ILE A 409 67.52 -94.03 14.64
N ALA A 410 66.44 -94.45 15.31
CA ALA A 410 66.52 -95.09 16.63
C ALA A 410 67.38 -96.37 16.60
N ASP A 411 67.24 -97.19 15.55
CA ASP A 411 68.07 -98.38 15.35
C ASP A 411 69.55 -98.04 15.14
N LEU A 412 69.85 -96.96 14.41
CA LEU A 412 71.23 -96.50 14.23
C LEU A 412 71.81 -95.94 15.52
N GLU A 413 71.03 -95.20 16.31
CA GLU A 413 71.41 -94.71 17.64
C GLU A 413 71.77 -95.88 18.57
N ALA A 414 70.92 -96.91 18.62
CA ALA A 414 71.18 -98.11 19.41
C ALA A 414 72.42 -98.88 18.92
N LYS A 415 72.62 -99.00 17.60
CA LYS A 415 73.81 -99.64 17.01
C LYS A 415 75.09 -98.84 17.27
N LEU A 416 75.00 -97.51 17.25
CA LEU A 416 76.10 -96.60 17.53
C LEU A 416 76.54 -96.69 18.99
N GLU A 417 75.62 -96.75 19.93
CA GLU A 417 75.94 -96.98 21.36
C GLU A 417 76.60 -98.34 21.58
N LYS A 418 76.11 -99.40 20.94
CA LYS A 418 76.77 -100.73 20.97
C LYS A 418 78.17 -100.69 20.35
N ALA A 419 78.36 -99.99 19.24
CA ALA A 419 79.66 -99.86 18.57
C ALA A 419 80.67 -99.07 19.41
N LYS A 420 80.23 -98.01 20.10
CA LYS A 420 81.04 -97.27 21.09
C LYS A 420 81.45 -98.14 22.26
N ALA A 421 80.52 -98.94 22.81
CA ALA A 421 80.80 -99.85 23.91
C ALA A 421 81.83 -100.93 23.52
N ALA A 422 81.78 -101.42 22.27
CA ALA A 422 82.73 -102.39 21.72
C ALA A 422 84.07 -101.76 21.26
N LYS A 423 84.25 -100.44 21.37
CA LYS A 423 85.41 -99.68 20.87
C LYS A 423 85.75 -99.93 19.40
N ASP A 424 84.75 -100.24 18.57
CA ASP A 424 84.91 -100.43 17.12
C ASP A 424 84.86 -99.08 16.39
N ALA A 425 86.01 -98.42 16.28
CA ALA A 425 86.13 -97.07 15.73
C ALA A 425 85.59 -96.93 14.29
N ARG A 426 85.63 -98.02 13.50
CA ARG A 426 85.14 -98.02 12.13
C ARG A 426 83.61 -97.97 12.08
N LYS A 427 82.94 -98.81 12.87
CA LYS A 427 81.47 -98.84 12.94
C LYS A 427 80.88 -97.61 13.61
N VAL A 428 81.57 -97.04 14.60
CA VAL A 428 81.14 -95.76 15.20
C VAL A 428 81.06 -94.70 14.11
N LYS A 429 82.13 -94.48 13.33
CA LYS A 429 82.15 -93.48 12.26
C LYS A 429 81.02 -93.71 11.24
N GLU A 430 80.88 -94.94 10.76
CA GLU A 430 79.86 -95.33 9.77
C GLU A 430 78.43 -95.07 10.26
N PHE A 431 78.10 -95.44 11.50
CA PHE A 431 76.76 -95.19 12.06
C PHE A 431 76.49 -93.70 12.33
N THR A 432 77.50 -92.91 12.73
CA THR A 432 77.32 -91.46 12.92
C THR A 432 77.00 -90.76 11.60
N GLU A 433 77.72 -91.09 10.52
CA GLU A 433 77.48 -90.51 9.19
C GLU A 433 76.11 -90.92 8.64
N SER A 434 75.77 -92.21 8.77
CA SER A 434 74.45 -92.73 8.36
C SER A 434 73.30 -92.08 9.15
N LEU A 435 73.51 -91.83 10.44
CA LEU A 435 72.53 -91.18 11.29
C LEU A 435 72.37 -89.70 10.93
N ALA A 436 73.46 -88.99 10.64
CA ALA A 436 73.42 -87.61 10.17
C ALA A 436 72.66 -87.49 8.83
N ALA A 437 72.91 -88.40 7.88
CA ALA A 437 72.21 -88.43 6.61
C ALA A 437 70.70 -88.68 6.78
N ARG A 438 70.32 -89.65 7.62
CA ARG A 438 68.89 -89.93 7.90
C ARG A 438 68.19 -88.78 8.63
N LYS A 439 68.86 -88.11 9.57
CA LYS A 439 68.33 -86.90 10.24
C LYS A 439 68.17 -85.73 9.27
N ALA A 440 69.10 -85.54 8.33
CA ALA A 440 68.97 -84.51 7.30
C ALA A 440 67.80 -84.79 6.35
N TRP A 441 67.61 -86.06 5.95
CA TRP A 441 66.51 -86.46 5.09
C TRP A 441 65.14 -86.30 5.79
N LEU A 442 65.04 -86.66 7.07
CA LEU A 442 63.85 -86.43 7.87
C LEU A 442 63.47 -84.94 7.91
N LYS A 443 64.45 -84.07 8.17
CA LYS A 443 64.25 -82.61 8.18
C LYS A 443 63.74 -82.07 6.84
N GLN A 444 64.19 -82.65 5.72
CA GLN A 444 63.75 -82.24 4.39
C GLN A 444 62.32 -82.69 4.09
N ILE A 445 61.92 -83.88 4.56
CA ILE A 445 60.54 -84.36 4.44
C ILE A 445 59.59 -83.50 5.29
N GLU A 446 59.98 -83.18 6.53
CA GLU A 446 59.20 -82.32 7.43
C GLU A 446 59.08 -80.86 6.92
N ALA A 447 60.11 -80.35 6.24
CA ALA A 447 60.09 -79.00 5.66
C ALA A 447 59.18 -78.87 4.42
N VAL A 448 58.94 -79.97 3.69
CA VAL A 448 58.02 -80.01 2.54
C VAL A 448 56.56 -80.26 3.00
N ALA A 449 56.37 -80.72 4.24
CA ALA A 449 55.06 -81.01 4.83
C ALA A 449 54.39 -79.80 5.54
N LYS A 450 55.03 -78.63 5.53
CA LYS A 450 54.55 -77.38 6.14
C LYS A 450 54.14 -76.41 5.05
#